data_AF-A0A7C8BUK4-F1
#
_entry.id   AF-A0A7C8BUK4-F1
#
_cell.length_a   1.000
_cell.length_b   1.000
_cell.length_c   1.000
_cell.angle_alpha   90.00
_cell.angle_beta   90.00
_cell.angle_gamma   90.00
#
_symmetry.space_group_name_H-M   'P 1'
#
loop_
_entity.id
_entity.type
_entity.pdbx_description
1 polymer ?
#
loop_
_entity_poly.entity_id
_entity_poly.type
_entity_poly.pdbx_seq_one_letter_code
_entity_poly.pdbx_strand_id
1 'polypeptide(L)'
;MPAPCSAVVRSRSLSLSGARPTDAGSRGLNRPIDVSAVTGNAWGADVRRTDLSWEGTRVAVEYDSSMHHSGSEKIERDAKRRTLLQAAGYHVVVVTNDQLKKIAEMDRVGHTLSRLMGKRQRIRIRDYEKRKRLLHARLLN
;
A
#
# COMPACT_ATOMS: atom_id res chain seq x y z
N MET A 1 21.80 0.78 1.56
CA MET A 1 21.00 0.03 2.56
C MET A 1 19.54 0.49 2.43
N PRO A 2 18.59 -0.30 1.87
CA PRO A 2 17.21 0.15 1.85
C PRO A 2 16.69 0.18 3.29
N ALA A 3 16.02 1.28 3.67
CA ALA A 3 15.53 1.45 5.02
C ALA A 3 14.71 0.23 5.49
N PRO A 4 14.89 -0.26 6.74
CA PRO A 4 14.19 -1.43 7.28
C PRO A 4 12.67 -1.35 7.11
N CYS A 5 12.12 -0.13 7.00
CA CYS A 5 10.70 0.16 6.85
C CYS A 5 10.09 -0.29 5.50
N SER A 6 10.84 -0.29 4.39
CA SER A 6 10.31 -0.77 3.10
C SER A 6 10.04 -2.29 3.14
N ALA A 7 10.84 -3.04 3.91
CA ALA A 7 10.64 -4.47 4.12
C ALA A 7 9.35 -4.79 4.91
N VAL A 8 8.87 -3.87 5.75
CA VAL A 8 7.64 -4.03 6.56
C VAL A 8 6.39 -4.00 5.68
N VAL A 9 6.30 -3.04 4.77
CA VAL A 9 5.21 -2.98 3.76
C VAL A 9 5.33 -4.15 2.78
N ARG A 10 6.57 -4.53 2.39
CA ARG A 10 6.86 -5.71 1.54
C ARG A 10 6.45 -7.05 2.17
N SER A 11 6.60 -7.22 3.49
CA SER A 11 6.41 -8.50 4.19
C SER A 11 5.06 -8.68 4.90
N ARG A 12 4.36 -7.60 5.28
CA ARG A 12 3.14 -7.70 6.12
C ARG A 12 1.82 -8.03 5.42
N SER A 13 1.79 -8.05 4.09
CA SER A 13 0.61 -8.57 3.38
C SER A 13 0.43 -10.09 3.51
N LEU A 14 1.43 -10.81 4.07
CA LEU A 14 1.38 -12.27 4.20
C LEU A 14 0.62 -12.79 5.44
N SER A 15 0.31 -11.98 6.45
CA SER A 15 -0.32 -12.51 7.68
C SER A 15 -1.61 -11.82 8.12
N LEU A 16 -1.96 -10.63 7.62
CA LEU A 16 -3.13 -9.90 8.12
C LEU A 16 -4.46 -10.32 7.47
N SER A 17 -4.45 -11.09 6.38
CA SER A 17 -5.65 -11.62 5.74
C SER A 17 -5.46 -13.10 5.45
N GLY A 18 -6.25 -13.96 6.11
CA GLY A 18 -6.35 -15.38 5.79
C GLY A 18 -6.98 -15.68 4.42
N ALA A 19 -6.93 -14.74 3.47
CA ALA A 19 -7.37 -14.93 2.10
C ALA A 19 -6.15 -15.28 1.24
N ARG A 20 -6.14 -16.49 0.67
CA ARG A 20 -5.23 -16.78 -0.44
C ARG A 20 -5.50 -15.76 -1.57
N PRO A 21 -4.47 -15.10 -2.11
CA PRO A 21 -4.63 -14.23 -3.25
C PRO A 21 -4.70 -15.09 -4.51
N THR A 22 -5.90 -15.55 -4.88
CA THR A 22 -6.13 -16.11 -6.23
C THR A 22 -7.14 -15.32 -7.05
N ASP A 23 -7.99 -14.48 -6.44
CA ASP A 23 -9.15 -13.91 -7.16
C ASP A 23 -9.21 -12.37 -7.11
N ALA A 24 -8.06 -11.71 -6.97
CA ALA A 24 -7.92 -10.28 -7.18
C ALA A 24 -6.58 -10.11 -7.89
N GLY A 25 -6.60 -9.57 -9.12
CA GLY A 25 -5.47 -9.55 -10.07
C GLY A 25 -4.08 -9.46 -9.44
N SER A 26 -3.15 -10.25 -9.97
CA SER A 26 -1.81 -10.51 -9.41
C SER A 26 -1.20 -9.33 -8.64
N ARG A 27 -0.97 -9.51 -7.34
CA ARG A 27 -0.30 -8.54 -6.46
C ARG A 27 1.03 -8.12 -7.10
N GLY A 28 1.18 -6.83 -7.38
CA GLY A 28 2.42 -6.25 -7.90
C GLY A 28 3.14 -5.43 -6.84
N LEU A 29 4.39 -5.78 -6.54
CA LEU A 29 5.31 -4.86 -5.88
C LEU A 29 5.84 -3.88 -6.92
N ASN A 30 5.80 -2.58 -6.64
CA ASN A 30 6.33 -1.54 -7.54
C ASN A 30 5.84 -1.66 -8.99
N ARG A 31 4.62 -2.17 -9.20
CA ARG A 31 4.10 -2.39 -10.55
C ARG A 31 3.88 -1.04 -11.24
N PRO A 32 4.27 -0.90 -12.52
CA PRO A 32 3.97 0.28 -13.29
C PRO A 32 2.46 0.41 -13.47
N ILE A 33 1.92 1.59 -13.18
CA ILE A 33 0.56 2.00 -13.48
C ILE A 33 0.66 3.04 -14.58
N ASP A 34 0.15 2.68 -15.75
CA ASP A 34 0.05 3.59 -16.89
C ASP A 34 -1.04 4.65 -16.63
N VAL A 35 -0.65 5.91 -16.72
CA VAL A 35 -1.55 7.08 -16.60
C VAL A 35 -1.55 7.93 -17.87
N SER A 36 -1.03 7.41 -18.97
CA SER A 36 -0.97 8.08 -20.28
C SER A 36 -2.34 8.53 -20.77
N ALA A 37 -3.36 7.67 -20.64
CA ALA A 37 -4.72 8.00 -21.05
C ALA A 37 -5.28 9.23 -20.32
N VAL A 38 -4.94 9.40 -19.04
CA VAL A 38 -5.38 10.53 -18.21
C VAL A 38 -4.61 11.81 -18.54
N THR A 39 -3.37 11.67 -19.00
CA THR A 39 -2.48 12.79 -19.33
C THR A 39 -2.55 13.20 -20.81
N GLY A 40 -3.35 12.50 -21.62
CA GLY A 40 -3.44 12.74 -23.07
C GLY A 40 -2.23 12.25 -23.86
N ASN A 41 -1.39 11.40 -23.25
CA ASN A 41 -0.18 10.88 -23.87
C ASN A 41 -0.42 9.53 -24.55
N ALA A 42 0.52 9.13 -25.42
CA ALA A 42 0.54 7.78 -25.98
C ALA A 42 0.66 6.72 -24.89
N TRP A 43 0.04 5.55 -25.09
CA TRP A 43 0.10 4.44 -24.15
C TRP A 43 1.55 4.08 -23.78
N GLY A 44 1.83 3.90 -22.49
CA GLY A 44 3.15 3.60 -21.93
C GLY A 44 4.07 4.82 -21.71
N ALA A 45 3.70 6.02 -22.16
CA ALA A 45 4.53 7.22 -22.07
C ALA A 45 4.54 7.91 -20.68
N ASP A 46 3.50 7.79 -19.86
CA ASP A 46 3.50 8.26 -18.46
C ASP A 46 3.12 7.11 -17.52
N VAL A 47 4.07 6.72 -16.66
CA VAL A 47 3.95 5.58 -15.76
C VAL A 47 4.30 5.99 -14.33
N ARG A 48 3.44 5.61 -13.39
CA ARG A 48 3.64 5.80 -11.94
C ARG A 48 3.83 4.46 -11.23
N ARG A 49 4.49 4.44 -10.07
CA ARG A 49 4.86 3.20 -9.36
C ARG A 49 4.60 3.28 -7.86
N THR A 50 3.57 2.62 -7.36
CA THR A 50 3.26 2.57 -5.91
C THR A 50 3.97 1.41 -5.23
N ASP A 51 4.16 1.46 -3.91
CA ASP A 51 4.84 0.37 -3.17
C ASP A 51 4.11 -0.97 -3.34
N LEU A 52 2.78 -0.92 -3.32
CA LEU A 52 1.90 -2.04 -3.63
C LEU A 52 0.76 -1.57 -4.52
N SER A 53 0.34 -2.43 -5.45
CA SER A 53 -0.89 -2.23 -6.21
C SER A 53 -1.59 -3.54 -6.58
N TRP A 54 -2.91 -3.44 -6.70
CA TRP A 54 -3.82 -4.48 -7.18
C TRP A 54 -4.64 -3.90 -8.32
N GLU A 55 -4.25 -4.24 -9.55
CA GLU A 55 -4.90 -3.74 -10.76
C GLU A 55 -6.38 -4.14 -10.82
N GLY A 56 -6.69 -5.39 -10.47
CA GLY A 56 -8.06 -5.92 -10.55
C GLY A 56 -9.07 -5.20 -9.65
N THR A 57 -8.61 -4.60 -8.54
CA THR A 57 -9.46 -3.79 -7.65
C THR A 57 -9.15 -2.31 -7.71
N ARG A 58 -8.20 -1.90 -8.55
CA ARG A 58 -7.67 -0.53 -8.64
C ARG A 58 -7.32 0.05 -7.26
N VAL A 59 -6.64 -0.72 -6.42
CA VAL A 59 -6.17 -0.25 -5.10
C VAL A 59 -4.65 -0.15 -5.13
N ALA A 60 -4.10 0.91 -4.56
CA ALA A 60 -2.67 1.08 -4.39
C ALA A 60 -2.32 1.55 -2.97
N VAL A 61 -1.13 1.22 -2.51
CA VAL A 61 -0.57 1.66 -1.22
C VAL A 61 0.74 2.37 -1.45
N GLU A 62 0.93 3.50 -0.79
CA GLU A 62 2.19 4.24 -0.74
C GLU A 62 2.63 4.44 0.71
N TYR A 63 3.91 4.21 0.98
CA TYR A 63 4.51 4.50 2.27
C TYR A 63 5.01 5.94 2.31
N ASP A 64 4.52 6.71 3.28
CA ASP A 64 5.04 8.03 3.56
C ASP A 64 6.17 7.96 4.59
N SER A 65 7.39 8.06 4.08
CA SER A 65 8.61 8.07 4.88
C SER A 65 9.00 9.46 5.39
N SER A 66 8.19 10.50 5.14
CA SER A 66 8.57 11.88 5.46
C SER A 66 8.40 12.17 6.94
N MET A 67 9.50 12.11 7.70
CA MET A 67 9.51 12.56 9.09
C MET A 67 10.32 13.85 9.28
N HIS A 68 11.22 14.24 8.36
CA HIS A 68 12.06 15.43 8.54
C HIS A 68 12.38 16.07 7.17
N HIS A 69 12.07 17.36 6.98
CA HIS A 69 12.41 18.23 5.81
C HIS A 69 11.76 17.91 4.45
N SER A 70 10.43 17.80 4.34
CA SER A 70 9.76 17.79 3.02
C SER A 70 9.32 19.21 2.64
N GLY A 71 10.05 19.86 1.74
CA GLY A 71 9.70 21.18 1.20
C GLY A 71 8.42 21.15 0.35
N SER A 72 7.88 22.34 0.04
CA SER A 72 6.65 22.54 -0.74
C SER A 72 6.63 21.77 -2.06
N GLU A 73 7.77 21.72 -2.77
CA GLU A 73 7.90 20.99 -4.04
C GLU A 73 7.61 19.48 -3.92
N LYS A 74 7.95 18.86 -2.79
CA LYS A 74 7.67 17.44 -2.59
C LYS A 74 6.18 17.21 -2.35
N ILE A 75 5.55 18.09 -1.56
CA ILE A 75 4.11 18.05 -1.28
C ILE A 75 3.32 18.18 -2.59
N GLU A 76 3.69 19.15 -3.44
CA GLU A 76 3.05 19.33 -4.74
C GLU A 76 3.23 18.13 -5.67
N ARG A 77 4.44 17.54 -5.69
CA ARG A 77 4.73 16.36 -6.51
C ARG A 77 3.91 15.15 -6.06
N ASP A 78 3.82 14.90 -4.76
CA ASP A 78 3.06 13.80 -4.19
C ASP A 78 1.55 14.02 -4.40
N ALA A 79 1.07 15.26 -4.28
CA ALA A 79 -0.31 15.63 -4.60
C ALA A 79 -0.63 15.39 -6.08
N LYS A 80 0.17 15.94 -7.01
CA LYS A 80 0.01 15.74 -8.46
C LYS A 80 0.01 14.27 -8.85
N ARG A 81 0.92 13.50 -8.26
CA ARG A 81 1.02 12.06 -8.48
C ARG A 81 -0.24 11.34 -8.02
N ARG A 82 -0.75 11.65 -6.83
CA ARG A 82 -1.98 11.05 -6.30
C ARG A 82 -3.18 11.39 -7.18
N THR A 83 -3.30 12.64 -7.62
CA THR A 83 -4.36 13.09 -8.54
C THR A 83 -4.38 12.25 -9.83
N LEU A 84 -3.21 12.00 -10.43
CA LEU A 84 -3.12 11.21 -11.66
C LEU A 84 -3.49 9.74 -11.44
N LEU A 85 -3.05 9.13 -10.34
CA LEU A 85 -3.44 7.76 -9.99
C LEU A 85 -4.95 7.65 -9.75
N GLN A 86 -5.54 8.62 -9.05
CA GLN A 86 -6.98 8.68 -8.80
C GLN A 86 -7.77 8.85 -10.10
N ALA A 87 -7.33 9.73 -10.99
CA ALA A 87 -7.93 9.91 -12.30
C ALA A 87 -7.77 8.68 -13.20
N ALA A 88 -6.73 7.86 -13.00
CA ALA A 88 -6.59 6.53 -13.62
C ALA A 88 -7.45 5.44 -12.93
N GLY A 89 -8.33 5.83 -12.00
CA GLY A 89 -9.27 4.96 -11.31
C GLY A 89 -8.74 4.28 -10.06
N TYR A 90 -7.52 4.61 -9.61
CA TYR A 90 -6.92 3.98 -8.43
C TYR A 90 -7.29 4.68 -7.12
N HIS A 91 -7.69 3.89 -6.12
CA HIS A 91 -7.73 4.32 -4.73
C HIS A 91 -6.33 4.16 -4.10
N VAL A 92 -5.67 5.29 -3.82
CA VAL A 92 -4.34 5.33 -3.20
C VAL A 92 -4.48 5.49 -1.68
N VAL A 93 -4.03 4.49 -0.92
CA VAL A 93 -3.96 4.53 0.54
C VAL A 93 -2.53 4.86 0.95
N VAL A 94 -2.34 6.01 1.59
CA VAL A 94 -1.03 6.39 2.14
C VAL A 94 -0.90 5.84 3.55
N VAL A 95 0.23 5.21 3.84
CA VAL A 95 0.54 4.65 5.16
C VAL A 95 1.76 5.36 5.71
N THR A 96 1.61 6.03 6.84
CA THR A 96 2.71 6.76 7.48
C THR A 96 3.57 5.85 8.35
N ASN A 97 4.77 6.32 8.71
CA ASN A 97 5.64 5.63 9.66
C ASN A 97 4.96 5.41 11.03
N ASP A 98 4.21 6.40 11.52
CA ASP A 98 3.47 6.32 12.79
C ASP A 98 2.40 5.22 12.74
N GLN A 99 1.65 5.15 11.64
CA GLN A 99 0.65 4.08 11.44
C GLN A 99 1.32 2.71 11.39
N LEU A 100 2.47 2.56 10.69
CA LEU A 100 3.22 1.30 10.66
C LEU A 100 3.69 0.85 12.05
N LYS A 101 4.11 1.81 12.88
CA LYS A 101 4.57 1.56 14.24
C LYS A 101 3.45 1.20 15.22
N LYS A 102 2.18 1.47 14.90
CA LYS A 102 1.06 1.17 15.79
C LYS A 102 0.24 0.00 15.24
N ILE A 103 0.19 -1.11 15.99
CA ILE A 103 -0.55 -2.32 15.55
C ILE A 103 -2.01 -2.00 15.23
N ALA A 104 -2.68 -1.23 16.09
CA ALA A 104 -4.07 -0.84 15.90
C ALA A 104 -4.29 -0.02 14.62
N GLU A 105 -3.37 0.89 14.29
CA GLU A 105 -3.47 1.67 13.04
C GLU A 105 -3.22 0.80 11.81
N MET A 106 -2.26 -0.13 11.89
CA MET A 106 -2.06 -1.12 10.82
C MET A 106 -3.27 -2.04 10.62
N ASP A 107 -3.96 -2.41 11.70
CA ASP A 107 -5.21 -3.15 11.60
C ASP A 107 -6.27 -2.33 10.86
N ARG A 108 -6.41 -1.03 11.18
CA ARG A 108 -7.32 -0.13 10.46
C ARG A 108 -6.96 -0.02 8.97
N VAL A 109 -5.69 0.14 8.63
CA VAL A 109 -5.22 0.12 7.23
C VAL A 109 -5.62 -1.19 6.55
N GLY A 110 -5.39 -2.33 7.20
CA GLY A 110 -5.78 -3.65 6.67
C GLY A 110 -7.28 -3.77 6.41
N HIS A 111 -8.12 -3.28 7.32
CA HIS A 111 -9.58 -3.26 7.17
C HIS A 111 -10.00 -2.36 5.99
N THR A 112 -9.42 -1.16 5.88
CA THR A 112 -9.67 -0.24 4.77
C THR A 112 -9.34 -0.89 3.43
N LEU A 113 -8.15 -1.50 3.31
CA LEU A 113 -7.76 -2.20 2.09
C LEU A 113 -8.70 -3.35 1.75
N SER A 114 -9.11 -4.14 2.75
CA SER A 114 -10.03 -5.26 2.53
C SER A 114 -11.38 -4.79 2.02
N ARG A 115 -11.91 -3.70 2.59
CA ARG A 115 -13.15 -3.07 2.13
C ARG A 115 -13.04 -2.54 0.70
N LEU A 116 -11.96 -1.82 0.38
CA LEU A 116 -11.71 -1.31 -0.97
C LEU A 116 -11.58 -2.43 -2.00
N MET A 117 -11.00 -3.56 -1.60
CA MET A 117 -10.86 -4.75 -2.46
C MET A 117 -12.13 -5.62 -2.50
N GLY A 118 -13.22 -5.23 -1.83
CA GLY A 118 -14.44 -6.02 -1.76
C GLY A 118 -14.28 -7.36 -1.04
N LYS A 119 -13.26 -7.51 -0.20
CA LYS A 119 -12.96 -8.75 0.53
C LYS A 119 -13.37 -8.64 1.99
N ARG A 120 -13.97 -9.70 2.51
CA ARG A 120 -14.25 -9.84 3.95
C ARG A 120 -13.02 -10.42 4.66
N GLN A 121 -12.51 -9.72 5.66
CA GLN A 121 -11.47 -10.29 6.53
C GLN A 121 -12.05 -11.43 7.37
N ARG A 122 -11.49 -12.62 7.21
CA ARG A 122 -11.80 -13.80 8.03
C ARG A 122 -10.50 -14.35 8.59
N ILE A 123 -10.22 -14.01 9.83
CA ILE A 123 -9.05 -14.51 10.55
C ILE A 123 -9.46 -15.83 11.23
N ARG A 124 -8.86 -16.94 10.80
CA ARG A 124 -9.15 -18.29 11.34
C ARG A 124 -7.96 -18.93 12.06
N ILE A 125 -6.87 -18.19 12.22
CA ILE A 125 -5.62 -18.70 12.79
C ILE A 125 -5.69 -18.59 14.32
N ARG A 126 -5.43 -19.71 15.02
CA ARG A 126 -5.23 -19.70 16.48
C ARG A 126 -4.01 -18.84 16.83
N ASP A 127 -4.10 -18.11 17.94
CA ASP A 127 -3.06 -17.19 18.43
C ASP A 127 -2.68 -16.08 17.43
N TYR A 128 -3.59 -15.73 16.52
CA TYR A 128 -3.36 -14.69 15.51
C TYR A 128 -2.83 -13.39 16.11
N GLU A 129 -3.44 -12.91 17.19
CA GLU A 129 -3.03 -11.69 17.88
C GLU A 129 -1.60 -11.78 18.43
N LYS A 130 -1.22 -12.94 18.99
CA LYS A 130 0.14 -13.18 19.48
C LYS A 130 1.14 -13.19 18.33
N ARG A 131 0.85 -13.91 17.24
CA ARG A 131 1.71 -13.97 16.05
C ARG A 131 1.86 -12.60 15.38
N LYS A 132 0.77 -11.82 15.30
CA LYS A 132 0.76 -10.45 14.77
C LYS A 132 1.67 -9.53 15.58
N ARG A 133 1.57 -9.56 16.92
CA ARG A 133 2.44 -8.77 17.81
C ARG A 133 3.91 -9.17 17.68
N LEU A 134 4.20 -10.47 17.66
CA LEU A 134 5.57 -10.95 17.48
C LEU A 134 6.17 -10.51 16.14
N LEU A 135 5.40 -10.62 15.06
CA LEU A 135 5.83 -10.14 13.74
C LEU A 135 6.00 -8.61 13.72
N HIS A 136 5.15 -7.86 14.42
CA HIS A 136 5.27 -6.41 14.56
C HIS A 136 6.58 -6.01 15.23
N ALA A 137 6.86 -6.61 16.38
CA ALA A 137 8.11 -6.37 17.11
C ALA A 137 9.32 -6.71 16.24
N ARG A 138 9.33 -7.86 15.57
CA ARG A 138 10.47 -8.28 14.73
C ARG A 138 10.75 -7.36 13.54
N LEU A 139 9.73 -6.74 12.98
CA LEU A 139 9.84 -5.93 11.76
C LEU A 139 10.21 -4.46 12.03
N LEU A 140 10.10 -4.01 13.29
CA LEU A 140 10.36 -2.63 13.68
C LEU A 140 11.52 -2.49 14.67
N ASN A 141 12.14 -3.60 15.06
CA ASN A 141 13.41 -3.66 15.78
C ASN A 141 14.59 -3.56 14.80
#